data_AF-A0A1Z5JII4-F1
#
_entry.id   AF-A0A1Z5JII4-F1
#
_cell.length_a   1.000
_cell.length_b   1.000
_cell.length_c   1.000
_cell.angle_alpha   90.00
_cell.angle_beta   90.00
_cell.angle_gamma   90.00
#
_symmetry.space_group_name_H-M   'P 1'
#
loop_
_entity.id
_entity.type
_entity.pdbx_description
1 polymer ?
#
loop_
_entity_poly.entity_id
_entity_poly.type
_entity_poly.pdbx_seq_one_letter_code
_entity_poly.pdbx_strand_id
1 'polypeptide(L)'
;MHLARLRRAALCCFVGIAFAYSLSVQPHPQPRPSQQKQTVESLQQKQLQHKILLLTRQWSSYSHHTSPKDAYKELLQLRQQSSLIDPSSSWEAPTLAVLKLCYRHYSNRNHRSTLTNSESYADWAYSVWQTLCPESLAARHVVLQNYSQQLQQAKEQASHSPQAGDTRHFATATLWNQIVQLLSLSDHHSNRFTTNVALLNSALAAAPTGHDALLLYEQTHTTTPWTTLSYNLLLGKLTPDRAMEFLEINMIRTQRYNRQSFEIVARGHSNDESLERLRQLCVACYSDESASTKVCDNLHSSQLLEKQSRKRTPWPDHILQRWNDGNVTSMKHFVVATNGFFTLTAQPNRQSYKDLRLILWSTSHPRQKIGYMLLTTAESKDISTTTSSLMGVYLDPQYRQHGLSKQFIDGWIQLCRKAQLVPRTEIIRKPLLCLVLQHSFGFVPDDSHVEGVNIEIYPPQREDASTNQIRVYSPTRCLEGIFSPWDVQREQLHLCVQRPLKTKGRTIRAHGRFVLPPTTTTTASGDRSLNASHASDSSKGLCSLTEQELRTILVGEDNNHKRF
;
A
#
# COMPACT_ATOMS: atom_id res chain seq x y z
N MET A 1 18.26 -27.61 61.25
CA MET A 1 17.43 -27.10 62.38
C MET A 1 17.26 -25.58 62.42
N HIS A 2 18.23 -24.75 62.01
CA HIS A 2 18.10 -23.28 62.07
C HIS A 2 17.03 -22.67 61.15
N LEU A 3 16.78 -23.23 59.96
CA LEU A 3 15.80 -22.69 59.01
C LEU A 3 14.34 -22.81 59.49
N ALA A 4 14.04 -23.81 60.32
CA ALA A 4 12.68 -24.04 60.84
C ALA A 4 12.31 -23.03 61.94
N ARG A 5 13.29 -22.52 62.70
CA ARG A 5 13.07 -21.50 63.73
C ARG A 5 12.83 -20.11 63.12
N LEU A 6 13.51 -19.79 62.01
CA LEU A 6 13.31 -18.52 61.30
C LEU A 6 11.90 -18.40 60.69
N ARG A 7 11.37 -19.50 60.13
CA ARG A 7 10.02 -19.50 59.53
C ARG A 7 8.89 -19.33 60.56
N ARG A 8 9.04 -19.86 61.77
CA ARG A 8 8.05 -19.67 62.84
C ARG A 8 8.04 -18.25 63.40
N ALA A 9 9.21 -17.63 63.56
CA ALA A 9 9.30 -16.25 64.01
C ALA A 9 8.66 -15.26 63.01
N ALA A 10 8.90 -15.45 61.70
CA ALA A 10 8.29 -14.62 60.67
C ALA A 10 6.74 -14.75 60.66
N LEU A 11 6.21 -15.97 60.80
CA LEU A 11 4.77 -16.19 60.83
C LEU A 11 4.10 -15.50 62.03
N CYS A 12 4.73 -15.56 63.21
CA CYS A 12 4.21 -14.90 64.41
C CYS A 12 4.22 -13.36 64.29
N CYS A 13 5.25 -12.78 63.65
CA CYS A 13 5.28 -11.34 63.38
C CYS A 13 4.17 -10.90 62.42
N PHE A 14 3.89 -11.67 61.36
CA PHE A 14 2.81 -11.33 60.42
C PHE A 14 1.43 -11.43 61.05
N VAL A 15 1.18 -12.42 61.91
CA VAL A 15 -0.09 -12.54 62.65
C VAL A 15 -0.25 -11.40 63.66
N GLY A 16 0.83 -11.00 64.34
CA GLY A 16 0.81 -9.87 65.28
C GLY A 16 0.49 -8.53 64.60
N ILE A 17 1.08 -8.29 63.41
CA ILE A 17 0.81 -7.06 62.64
C ILE A 17 -0.64 -7.03 62.14
N ALA A 18 -1.17 -8.16 61.66
CA ALA A 18 -2.58 -8.24 61.23
C ALA A 18 -3.55 -7.99 62.41
N PHE A 19 -3.24 -8.48 63.60
CA PHE A 19 -4.09 -8.30 64.78
C PHE A 19 -4.04 -6.86 65.33
N ALA A 20 -2.87 -6.23 65.34
CA ALA A 20 -2.71 -4.84 65.75
C ALA A 20 -3.43 -3.87 64.78
N TYR A 21 -3.42 -4.17 63.47
CA TYR A 21 -4.18 -3.38 62.49
C TYR A 21 -5.70 -3.52 62.68
N SER A 22 -6.17 -4.66 63.17
CA SER A 22 -7.60 -4.93 63.39
C SER A 22 -8.18 -4.17 64.59
N LEU A 23 -7.34 -3.84 65.59
CA LEU A 23 -7.76 -3.15 66.82
C LEU A 23 -7.66 -1.62 66.73
N SER A 24 -6.98 -1.07 65.71
CA SER A 24 -6.78 0.38 65.55
C SER A 24 -7.76 1.05 64.58
N VAL A 25 -8.69 0.30 63.97
CA VAL A 25 -9.70 0.88 63.07
C VAL A 25 -10.89 1.36 63.92
N GLN A 26 -10.97 2.67 64.16
CA GLN A 26 -12.17 3.28 64.73
C GLN A 26 -13.40 2.91 63.86
N PRO A 27 -14.55 2.59 64.47
CA PRO A 27 -15.75 2.28 63.73
C PRO A 27 -16.16 3.48 62.88
N HIS A 28 -15.96 3.39 61.56
CA HIS A 28 -16.40 4.42 60.63
C HIS A 28 -17.92 4.60 60.78
N PRO A 29 -18.43 5.83 60.87
CA PRO A 29 -19.85 6.10 60.97
C PRO A 29 -20.56 5.44 59.78
N GLN A 30 -21.55 4.59 60.06
CA GLN A 30 -22.30 3.90 59.02
C GLN A 30 -22.89 4.94 58.06
N PRO A 31 -22.60 4.84 56.75
CA PRO A 31 -23.16 5.77 55.76
C PRO A 31 -24.68 5.67 55.79
N ARG A 32 -25.35 6.83 55.71
CA ARG A 32 -26.82 6.89 55.71
C ARG A 32 -27.36 6.01 54.56
N PRO A 33 -28.53 5.35 54.70
CA PRO A 33 -29.07 4.47 53.67
C PRO A 33 -29.16 5.09 52.26
N SER A 34 -29.38 6.41 52.18
CA SER A 34 -29.35 7.17 50.92
C SER A 34 -27.96 7.23 50.27
N GLN A 35 -26.90 7.36 51.07
CA GLN A 35 -25.51 7.34 50.60
C GLN A 35 -25.09 5.92 50.18
N GLN A 36 -25.55 4.88 50.88
CA GLN A 36 -25.30 3.49 50.48
C GLN A 36 -25.93 3.18 49.12
N LYS A 37 -27.19 3.60 48.90
CA LYS A 37 -27.87 3.41 47.60
C LYS A 37 -27.14 4.12 46.45
N GLN A 38 -26.74 5.39 46.64
CA GLN A 38 -25.94 6.13 45.67
C GLN A 38 -24.58 5.48 45.39
N THR A 39 -23.94 4.91 46.43
CA THR A 39 -22.64 4.25 46.27
C THR A 39 -22.78 2.97 45.45
N VAL A 40 -23.81 2.16 45.71
CA VAL A 40 -24.10 0.93 44.96
C VAL A 40 -24.44 1.24 43.50
N GLU A 41 -25.30 2.24 43.24
CA GLU A 41 -25.65 2.68 41.89
C GLU A 41 -24.40 3.19 41.13
N SER A 42 -23.54 3.97 41.79
CA SER A 42 -22.29 4.45 41.19
C SER A 42 -21.30 3.32 40.86
N LEU A 43 -21.26 2.28 41.69
CA LEU A 43 -20.36 1.13 41.50
C LEU A 43 -20.86 0.23 40.36
N GLN A 44 -22.16 -0.01 40.29
CA GLN A 44 -22.79 -0.72 39.17
C GLN A 44 -22.58 0.04 37.85
N GLN A 45 -22.73 1.36 37.86
CA GLN A 45 -22.48 2.20 36.68
C GLN A 45 -21.02 2.11 36.22
N LYS A 46 -20.05 2.16 37.13
CA LYS A 46 -18.62 2.00 36.81
C LYS A 46 -18.30 0.60 36.26
N GLN A 47 -18.88 -0.44 36.83
CA GLN A 47 -18.72 -1.81 36.32
C GLN A 47 -19.28 -1.96 34.90
N LEU A 48 -20.46 -1.38 34.65
CA LEU A 48 -21.10 -1.41 33.33
C LEU A 48 -20.27 -0.63 32.28
N GLN A 49 -19.79 0.58 32.63
CA GLN A 49 -18.89 1.36 31.77
C GLN A 49 -17.59 0.61 31.46
N HIS A 50 -17.00 -0.05 32.46
CA HIS A 50 -15.80 -0.85 32.26
C HIS A 50 -16.04 -2.04 31.31
N LYS A 51 -17.17 -2.74 31.48
CA LYS A 51 -17.57 -3.84 30.60
C LYS A 51 -17.77 -3.36 29.15
N ILE A 52 -18.47 -2.25 28.96
CA ILE A 52 -18.68 -1.62 27.64
C ILE A 52 -17.32 -1.29 26.98
N LEU A 53 -16.38 -0.73 27.74
CA LEU A 53 -15.05 -0.38 27.24
C LEU A 53 -14.23 -1.61 26.83
N LEU A 54 -14.27 -2.70 27.61
CA LEU A 54 -13.59 -3.95 27.28
C LEU A 54 -14.16 -4.57 26.00
N LEU A 55 -15.48 -4.65 25.87
CA LEU A 55 -16.14 -5.17 24.67
C LEU A 55 -15.85 -4.31 23.44
N THR A 56 -15.88 -2.99 23.59
CA THR A 56 -15.53 -2.06 22.51
C THR A 56 -14.11 -2.31 22.00
N ARG A 57 -13.15 -2.52 22.91
CA ARG A 57 -11.77 -2.87 22.55
C ARG A 57 -11.71 -4.23 21.84
N GLN A 58 -12.39 -5.24 22.36
CA GLN A 58 -12.44 -6.59 21.79
C GLN A 58 -13.03 -6.61 20.37
N TRP A 59 -14.13 -5.90 20.14
CA TRP A 59 -14.75 -5.80 18.81
C TRP A 59 -13.90 -4.96 17.84
N SER A 60 -13.18 -3.95 18.36
CA SER A 60 -12.28 -3.12 17.56
C SER A 60 -10.99 -3.84 17.15
N SER A 61 -10.46 -4.72 18.01
CA SER A 61 -9.16 -5.39 17.84
C SER A 61 -9.16 -6.59 16.89
N TYR A 62 -10.28 -6.87 16.22
CA TYR A 62 -10.40 -7.93 15.22
C TYR A 62 -10.16 -9.33 15.81
N SER A 63 -11.12 -9.84 16.57
CA SER A 63 -11.19 -11.28 16.82
C SER A 63 -12.03 -11.95 15.72
N HIS A 64 -11.46 -12.93 15.02
CA HIS A 64 -12.18 -13.72 14.02
C HIS A 64 -13.37 -14.52 14.60
N HIS A 65 -13.53 -14.50 15.93
CA HIS A 65 -14.44 -15.37 16.67
C HIS A 65 -15.76 -14.69 17.07
N THR A 66 -15.91 -13.36 16.92
CA THR A 66 -17.15 -12.68 17.30
C THR A 66 -18.02 -12.39 16.07
N SER A 67 -19.19 -13.02 16.02
CA SER A 67 -20.23 -12.69 15.03
C SER A 67 -20.78 -11.29 15.31
N PRO A 68 -20.99 -10.45 14.27
CA PRO A 68 -21.55 -9.12 14.49
C PRO A 68 -22.98 -9.13 15.06
N LYS A 69 -23.77 -10.18 14.78
CA LYS A 69 -25.11 -10.36 15.37
C LYS A 69 -25.03 -10.58 16.88
N ASP A 70 -24.02 -11.31 17.35
CA ASP A 70 -23.84 -11.60 18.78
C ASP A 70 -23.35 -10.36 19.51
N ALA A 71 -22.39 -9.63 18.92
CA ALA A 71 -21.93 -8.34 19.45
C ALA A 71 -23.08 -7.33 19.57
N TYR A 72 -23.97 -7.26 18.56
CA TYR A 72 -25.16 -6.41 18.62
C TYR A 72 -26.13 -6.82 19.73
N LYS A 73 -26.45 -8.11 19.86
CA LYS A 73 -27.34 -8.62 20.92
C LYS A 73 -26.77 -8.32 22.30
N GLU A 74 -25.48 -8.54 22.50
CA GLU A 74 -24.80 -8.24 23.76
C GLU A 74 -24.84 -6.74 24.06
N LEU A 75 -24.57 -5.88 23.06
CA LEU A 75 -24.63 -4.44 23.23
C LEU A 75 -26.05 -3.95 23.54
N LEU A 76 -27.07 -4.54 22.91
CA LEU A 76 -28.48 -4.23 23.16
C LEU A 76 -28.90 -4.61 24.59
N GLN A 77 -28.47 -5.78 25.08
CA GLN A 77 -28.70 -6.20 26.47
C GLN A 77 -28.05 -5.24 27.46
N LEU A 78 -26.81 -4.82 27.21
CA LEU A 78 -26.12 -3.84 28.06
C LEU A 78 -26.85 -2.50 28.07
N ARG A 79 -27.42 -2.08 26.93
CA ARG A 79 -28.20 -0.85 26.85
C ARG A 79 -29.53 -0.94 27.60
N GLN A 80 -30.20 -2.09 27.56
CA GLN A 80 -31.41 -2.32 28.35
C GLN A 80 -31.13 -2.29 29.86
N GLN A 81 -29.93 -2.70 30.28
CA GLN A 81 -29.47 -2.64 31.67
C GLN A 81 -29.03 -1.23 32.11
N SER A 82 -28.83 -0.30 31.17
CA SER A 82 -28.16 0.99 31.41
C SER A 82 -29.10 2.19 31.51
N SER A 83 -30.26 2.07 32.16
CA SER A 83 -31.20 3.20 32.31
C SER A 83 -30.56 4.45 32.95
N LEU A 84 -29.42 4.29 33.62
CA LEU A 84 -28.67 5.34 34.33
C LEU A 84 -27.48 5.93 33.55
N ILE A 85 -27.15 5.42 32.35
CA ILE A 85 -26.03 5.95 31.56
C ILE A 85 -26.58 6.96 30.56
N ASP A 86 -25.97 8.16 30.51
CA ASP A 86 -26.29 9.20 29.53
C ASP A 86 -26.30 8.61 28.10
N PRO A 87 -27.46 8.64 27.41
CA PRO A 87 -27.65 8.00 26.12
C PRO A 87 -26.83 8.64 24.98
N SER A 88 -26.35 9.89 25.14
CA SER A 88 -25.85 10.68 24.01
C SER A 88 -24.37 10.42 23.66
N SER A 89 -23.48 10.26 24.64
CA SER A 89 -22.02 10.23 24.39
C SER A 89 -21.36 8.87 24.67
N SER A 90 -21.95 8.04 25.53
CA SER A 90 -21.34 6.80 26.00
C SER A 90 -21.50 5.61 25.04
N TRP A 91 -22.48 5.68 24.13
CA TRP A 91 -22.85 4.58 23.23
C TRP A 91 -22.24 4.68 21.82
N GLU A 92 -21.63 5.81 21.47
CA GLU A 92 -21.06 6.03 20.14
C GLU A 92 -19.92 5.05 19.83
N ALA A 93 -18.90 4.97 20.69
CA ALA A 93 -17.75 4.10 20.44
C ALA A 93 -18.10 2.59 20.39
N PRO A 94 -18.94 2.05 21.29
CA PRO A 94 -19.42 0.67 21.19
C PRO A 94 -20.22 0.41 19.91
N THR A 95 -21.12 1.32 19.53
CA THR A 95 -21.93 1.21 18.31
C THR A 95 -21.04 1.20 17.07
N LEU A 96 -20.06 2.11 17.01
CA LEU A 96 -19.05 2.15 15.96
C LEU A 96 -18.23 0.86 15.88
N ALA A 97 -17.87 0.26 17.01
CA ALA A 97 -17.12 -0.99 17.02
C ALA A 97 -17.95 -2.14 16.42
N VAL A 98 -19.24 -2.24 16.76
CA VAL A 98 -20.15 -3.22 16.15
C VAL A 98 -20.30 -2.96 14.65
N LEU A 99 -20.55 -1.72 14.22
CA LEU A 99 -20.70 -1.37 12.80
C LEU A 99 -19.42 -1.65 11.99
N LYS A 100 -18.24 -1.36 12.55
CA LYS A 100 -16.94 -1.68 11.92
C LYS A 100 -16.70 -3.18 11.85
N LEU A 101 -17.08 -3.94 12.88
CA LEU A 101 -17.02 -5.40 12.87
C LEU A 101 -17.87 -5.96 11.73
N CYS A 102 -19.04 -5.38 11.47
CA CYS A 102 -19.89 -5.74 10.34
C CYS A 102 -19.21 -5.46 9.01
N TYR A 103 -18.79 -4.22 8.80
CA TYR A 103 -18.08 -3.80 7.58
C TYR A 103 -16.90 -4.74 7.26
N ARG A 104 -16.12 -5.09 8.28
CA ARG A 104 -14.97 -6.01 8.17
C ARG A 104 -15.38 -7.45 7.86
N HIS A 105 -16.37 -7.98 8.56
CA HIS A 105 -16.85 -9.34 8.35
C HIS A 105 -17.32 -9.56 6.92
N TYR A 106 -17.97 -8.55 6.33
CA TYR A 106 -18.50 -8.63 4.97
C TYR A 106 -17.50 -8.25 3.88
N SER A 107 -16.58 -7.30 4.14
CA SER A 107 -15.52 -7.00 3.18
C SER A 107 -14.52 -8.16 3.02
N ASN A 108 -14.30 -8.98 4.06
CA ASN A 108 -13.38 -10.12 4.01
C ASN A 108 -14.00 -11.44 3.52
N ARG A 109 -15.33 -11.59 3.51
CA ARG A 109 -15.98 -12.72 2.85
C ARG A 109 -15.97 -12.50 1.35
N ASN A 110 -14.83 -12.79 0.73
CA ASN A 110 -14.72 -12.91 -0.73
C ASN A 110 -15.76 -13.91 -1.25
N HIS A 111 -16.75 -13.40 -1.98
CA HIS A 111 -17.56 -14.10 -2.98
C HIS A 111 -18.62 -15.13 -2.54
N ARG A 112 -19.82 -14.91 -3.10
CA ARG A 112 -20.82 -15.90 -3.59
C ARG A 112 -21.97 -16.40 -2.72
N SER A 113 -22.08 -16.11 -1.43
CA SER A 113 -23.37 -16.35 -0.77
C SER A 113 -24.36 -15.29 -1.26
N THR A 114 -25.22 -15.69 -2.19
CA THR A 114 -26.31 -14.90 -2.76
C THR A 114 -27.06 -14.13 -1.67
N LEU A 115 -27.36 -12.86 -1.92
CA LEU A 115 -28.30 -12.02 -1.17
C LEU A 115 -29.74 -12.54 -1.30
N THR A 116 -29.95 -13.85 -1.17
CA THR A 116 -31.26 -14.51 -1.35
C THR A 116 -32.12 -14.50 -0.09
N ASN A 117 -31.58 -14.10 1.06
CA ASN A 117 -32.35 -14.02 2.31
C ASN A 117 -32.52 -12.55 2.75
N SER A 118 -33.64 -11.99 2.30
CA SER A 118 -34.51 -10.89 2.78
C SER A 118 -34.00 -9.65 3.54
N GLU A 119 -32.80 -9.62 4.11
CA GLU A 119 -32.28 -8.43 4.80
C GLU A 119 -30.89 -8.10 4.29
N SER A 120 -30.78 -6.95 3.61
CA SER A 120 -29.46 -6.42 3.26
C SER A 120 -28.67 -6.11 4.53
N TYR A 121 -27.38 -6.46 4.56
CA TYR A 121 -26.51 -6.09 5.68
C TYR A 121 -26.41 -4.59 5.93
N ALA A 122 -26.64 -3.76 4.91
CA ALA A 122 -26.73 -2.33 5.10
C ALA A 122 -28.00 -1.94 5.85
N ASP A 123 -29.13 -2.62 5.60
CA ASP A 123 -30.38 -2.44 6.37
C ASP A 123 -30.21 -2.89 7.82
N TRP A 124 -29.46 -3.98 8.03
CA TRP A 124 -29.11 -4.41 9.38
C TRP A 124 -28.20 -3.40 10.09
N ALA A 125 -27.18 -2.88 9.40
CA ALA A 125 -26.31 -1.82 9.95
C ALA A 125 -27.08 -0.53 10.23
N TYR A 126 -28.03 -0.18 9.36
CA TYR A 126 -28.96 0.93 9.55
C TYR A 126 -29.83 0.72 10.80
N SER A 127 -30.43 -0.46 10.96
CA SER A 127 -31.20 -0.82 12.15
C SER A 127 -30.37 -0.74 13.43
N VAL A 128 -29.12 -1.21 13.39
CA VAL A 128 -28.18 -1.10 14.52
C VAL A 128 -27.91 0.35 14.88
N TRP A 129 -27.60 1.20 13.89
CA TRP A 129 -27.38 2.63 14.12
C TRP A 129 -28.64 3.32 14.66
N GLN A 130 -29.79 3.13 14.01
CA GLN A 130 -31.06 3.74 14.39
C GLN A 130 -31.49 3.31 15.81
N THR A 131 -31.25 2.05 16.17
CA THR A 131 -31.57 1.54 17.50
C THR A 131 -30.57 2.03 18.54
N LEU A 132 -29.26 1.94 18.26
CA LEU A 132 -28.21 2.09 19.28
C LEU A 132 -27.66 3.51 19.45
N CYS A 133 -27.60 4.31 18.40
CA CYS A 133 -27.06 5.66 18.48
C CYS A 133 -27.45 6.49 17.24
N PRO A 134 -28.75 6.84 17.06
CA PRO A 134 -29.22 7.56 15.88
C PRO A 134 -28.54 8.94 15.73
N GLU A 135 -28.16 9.57 16.85
CA GLU A 135 -27.46 10.87 16.87
C GLU A 135 -25.98 10.79 16.44
N SER A 136 -25.37 9.59 16.41
CA SER A 136 -23.95 9.46 16.05
C SER A 136 -23.74 9.60 14.55
N LEU A 137 -23.23 10.77 14.17
CA LEU A 137 -22.77 11.08 12.81
C LEU A 137 -21.69 10.10 12.33
N ALA A 138 -20.80 9.66 13.22
CA ALA A 138 -19.76 8.69 12.87
C ALA A 138 -20.36 7.32 12.55
N ALA A 139 -21.34 6.86 13.33
CA ALA A 139 -22.05 5.60 13.08
C ALA A 139 -22.84 5.67 11.77
N ARG A 140 -23.56 6.77 11.53
CA ARG A 140 -24.24 7.07 10.26
C ARG A 140 -23.29 7.00 9.06
N HIS A 141 -22.08 7.54 9.19
CA HIS A 141 -21.05 7.44 8.15
C HIS A 141 -20.65 6.01 7.82
N VAL A 142 -20.50 5.14 8.82
CA VAL A 142 -20.20 3.71 8.58
C VAL A 142 -21.38 3.03 7.88
N VAL A 143 -22.62 3.35 8.23
CA VAL A 143 -23.82 2.84 7.54
C VAL A 143 -23.83 3.27 6.07
N LEU A 144 -23.55 4.54 5.79
CA LEU A 144 -23.47 5.05 4.41
C LEU A 144 -22.35 4.40 3.60
N GLN A 145 -21.19 4.11 4.23
CA GLN A 145 -20.13 3.32 3.60
C GLN A 145 -20.59 1.90 3.25
N ASN A 146 -21.36 1.24 4.12
CA ASN A 146 -21.93 -0.07 3.82
C ASN A 146 -22.89 -0.01 2.62
N TYR A 147 -23.82 0.93 2.59
CA TYR A 147 -24.75 1.10 1.45
C TYR A 147 -23.99 1.40 0.15
N SER A 148 -22.97 2.27 0.21
CA SER A 148 -22.15 2.64 -0.94
C SER A 148 -21.36 1.45 -1.50
N GLN A 149 -20.78 0.64 -0.62
CA GLN A 149 -20.07 -0.58 -1.03
C GLN A 149 -21.02 -1.60 -1.65
N GLN A 150 -22.21 -1.81 -1.07
CA GLN A 150 -23.21 -2.71 -1.64
C GLN A 150 -23.71 -2.22 -2.99
N LEU A 151 -23.94 -0.91 -3.16
CA LEU A 151 -24.33 -0.32 -4.42
C LEU A 151 -23.26 -0.53 -5.49
N GLN A 152 -21.97 -0.42 -5.13
CA GLN A 152 -20.87 -0.73 -6.04
C GLN A 152 -20.85 -2.21 -6.43
N GLN A 153 -21.00 -3.11 -5.46
CA GLN A 153 -21.06 -4.56 -5.73
C GLN A 153 -22.23 -4.94 -6.63
N ALA A 154 -23.41 -4.35 -6.41
CA ALA A 154 -24.58 -4.58 -7.23
C ALA A 154 -24.36 -4.14 -8.69
N LYS A 155 -23.64 -3.03 -8.92
CA LYS A 155 -23.26 -2.57 -10.28
C LYS A 155 -22.27 -3.50 -10.95
N GLU A 156 -21.23 -3.91 -10.23
CA GLU A 156 -20.22 -4.84 -10.75
C GLU A 156 -20.90 -6.14 -11.20
N GLN A 157 -21.84 -6.66 -10.40
CA GLN A 157 -22.63 -7.84 -10.75
C GLN A 157 -23.56 -7.61 -11.95
N ALA A 158 -24.25 -6.46 -12.04
CA ALA A 158 -25.14 -6.13 -13.15
C ALA A 158 -24.39 -6.01 -14.49
N SER A 159 -23.12 -5.59 -14.46
CA SER A 159 -22.30 -5.45 -15.68
C SER A 159 -21.94 -6.79 -16.35
N HIS A 160 -22.09 -7.92 -15.67
CA HIS A 160 -21.58 -9.22 -16.15
C HIS A 160 -22.62 -10.10 -16.86
N SER A 161 -23.93 -9.77 -16.83
CA SER A 161 -24.95 -10.43 -17.66
C SER A 161 -26.32 -9.74 -17.51
N PRO A 162 -26.75 -8.91 -18.47
CA PRO A 162 -28.11 -8.40 -18.50
C PRO A 162 -29.05 -9.51 -18.98
N GLN A 163 -29.79 -10.13 -18.07
CA GLN A 163 -30.91 -10.99 -18.44
C GLN A 163 -32.20 -10.17 -18.47
N ALA A 164 -33.06 -10.41 -19.46
CA ALA A 164 -34.37 -9.77 -19.55
C ALA A 164 -35.22 -10.15 -18.32
N GLY A 165 -35.65 -9.15 -17.55
CA GLY A 165 -36.36 -9.34 -16.27
C GLY A 165 -35.54 -9.00 -15.01
N ASP A 166 -34.40 -8.31 -15.15
CA ASP A 166 -33.43 -8.12 -14.07
C ASP A 166 -33.95 -7.24 -12.91
N THR A 167 -34.28 -7.88 -11.79
CA THR A 167 -34.62 -7.24 -10.50
C THR A 167 -33.45 -6.44 -9.90
N ARG A 168 -32.26 -6.52 -10.50
CA ARG A 168 -31.03 -5.85 -10.05
C ARG A 168 -31.08 -4.32 -10.17
N HIS A 169 -31.79 -3.79 -11.18
CA HIS A 169 -31.99 -2.33 -11.30
C HIS A 169 -32.81 -1.78 -10.12
N PHE A 170 -33.78 -2.55 -9.64
CA PHE A 170 -34.56 -2.20 -8.46
C PHE A 170 -33.67 -2.13 -7.20
N ALA A 171 -32.81 -3.12 -6.99
CA ALA A 171 -31.87 -3.13 -5.86
C ALA A 171 -30.93 -1.90 -5.85
N THR A 172 -30.38 -1.51 -7.01
CA THR A 172 -29.52 -0.31 -7.09
C THR A 172 -30.29 0.99 -6.78
N ALA A 173 -31.55 1.10 -7.23
CA ALA A 173 -32.38 2.26 -6.96
C ALA A 173 -32.78 2.34 -5.47
N THR A 174 -33.14 1.21 -4.85
CA THR A 174 -33.46 1.15 -3.43
C THR A 174 -32.27 1.56 -2.57
N LEU A 175 -31.07 1.00 -2.84
CA LEU A 175 -29.85 1.35 -2.11
C LEU A 175 -29.50 2.84 -2.27
N TRP A 176 -29.69 3.39 -3.47
CA TRP A 176 -29.46 4.81 -3.72
C TRP A 176 -30.44 5.70 -2.95
N ASN A 177 -31.73 5.38 -2.94
CA ASN A 177 -32.73 6.11 -2.18
C ASN A 177 -32.44 6.08 -0.67
N GLN A 178 -31.95 4.95 -0.15
CA GLN A 178 -31.49 4.86 1.25
C GLN A 178 -30.29 5.78 1.52
N ILE A 179 -29.33 5.87 0.61
CA ILE A 179 -28.20 6.81 0.71
C ILE A 179 -28.70 8.25 0.75
N VAL A 180 -29.63 8.63 -0.14
CA VAL A 180 -30.21 9.97 -0.21
C VAL A 180 -30.99 10.30 1.07
N GLN A 181 -31.82 9.39 1.55
CA GLN A 181 -32.56 9.55 2.81
C GLN A 181 -31.59 9.71 4.01
N LEU A 182 -30.53 8.91 4.04
CA LEU A 182 -29.46 9.01 5.01
C LEU A 182 -28.59 10.26 4.86
N LEU A 183 -28.75 11.08 3.81
CA LEU A 183 -28.12 12.40 3.71
C LEU A 183 -29.10 13.51 4.11
N SER A 184 -30.40 13.31 3.88
CA SER A 184 -31.43 14.29 4.19
C SER A 184 -31.81 14.40 5.66
N LEU A 185 -31.49 13.39 6.49
CA LEU A 185 -31.67 13.48 7.94
C LEU A 185 -30.79 14.63 8.46
N SER A 186 -31.38 15.79 8.73
CA SER A 186 -30.63 17.00 9.10
C SER A 186 -30.39 17.01 10.61
N ASP A 187 -29.13 16.90 11.02
CA ASP A 187 -28.80 16.90 12.44
C ASP A 187 -28.47 18.34 12.90
N HIS A 188 -29.09 18.78 13.99
CA HIS A 188 -28.82 20.06 14.69
C HIS A 188 -27.43 20.10 15.37
N HIS A 189 -26.48 19.26 14.94
CA HIS A 189 -25.19 19.07 15.60
C HIS A 189 -24.13 20.11 15.20
N SER A 190 -23.35 20.56 16.19
CA SER A 190 -22.25 21.53 16.02
C SER A 190 -21.12 21.06 15.09
N ASN A 191 -20.91 19.76 14.94
CA ASN A 191 -19.89 19.15 14.06
C ASN A 191 -20.43 18.70 12.68
N ARG A 192 -21.62 19.17 12.27
CA ARG A 192 -22.29 18.72 11.02
C ARG A 192 -21.45 18.86 9.75
N PHE A 193 -20.61 19.89 9.66
CA PHE A 193 -19.98 20.25 8.39
C PHE A 193 -18.98 19.20 7.88
N THR A 194 -18.03 18.78 8.71
CA THR A 194 -16.99 17.83 8.30
C THR A 194 -17.58 16.46 7.99
N THR A 195 -18.53 15.99 8.81
CA THR A 195 -19.14 14.69 8.61
C THR A 195 -20.06 14.69 7.38
N ASN A 196 -20.91 15.71 7.21
CA ASN A 196 -21.79 15.79 6.04
C ASN A 196 -21.01 15.86 4.72
N VAL A 197 -19.85 16.52 4.71
CA VAL A 197 -18.93 16.50 3.54
C VAL A 197 -18.40 15.10 3.25
N ALA A 198 -17.98 14.36 4.28
CA ALA A 198 -17.47 12.99 4.10
C ALA A 198 -18.57 12.04 3.61
N LEU A 199 -19.80 12.20 4.14
CA LEU A 199 -20.99 11.48 3.70
C LEU A 199 -21.30 11.78 2.23
N LEU A 200 -21.35 13.07 1.87
CA LEU A 200 -21.60 13.54 0.51
C LEU A 200 -20.57 12.98 -0.48
N ASN A 201 -19.28 13.03 -0.14
CA ASN A 201 -18.21 12.49 -0.99
C ASN A 201 -18.36 10.98 -1.20
N SER A 202 -18.74 10.25 -0.16
CA SER A 202 -19.00 8.80 -0.26
C SER A 202 -20.18 8.50 -1.18
N ALA A 203 -21.27 9.26 -1.04
CA ALA A 203 -22.45 9.12 -1.90
C ALA A 203 -22.17 9.50 -3.36
N LEU A 204 -21.44 10.59 -3.63
CA LEU A 204 -21.04 10.96 -4.98
C LEU A 204 -20.15 9.90 -5.65
N ALA A 205 -19.21 9.31 -4.88
CA ALA A 205 -18.41 8.20 -5.39
C ALA A 205 -19.29 6.99 -5.74
N ALA A 206 -20.32 6.73 -4.93
CA ALA A 206 -21.27 5.64 -5.11
C ALA A 206 -22.37 5.92 -6.15
N ALA A 207 -22.53 7.15 -6.65
CA ALA A 207 -23.59 7.52 -7.58
C ALA A 207 -23.64 6.58 -8.81
N PRO A 208 -24.82 6.01 -9.16
CA PRO A 208 -25.00 5.12 -10.32
C PRO A 208 -24.71 5.79 -11.65
N THR A 209 -25.30 6.96 -11.85
CA THR A 209 -25.16 7.70 -13.10
C THR A 209 -24.73 9.14 -12.82
N GLY A 210 -24.35 9.86 -13.89
CA GLY A 210 -24.15 11.30 -13.80
C GLY A 210 -25.44 12.05 -13.41
N HIS A 211 -26.61 11.54 -13.78
CA HIS A 211 -27.91 12.13 -13.41
C HIS A 211 -28.14 12.03 -11.89
N ASP A 212 -27.89 10.87 -11.28
CA ASP A 212 -28.03 10.69 -9.84
C ASP A 212 -27.07 11.59 -9.05
N ALA A 213 -25.83 11.74 -9.54
CA ALA A 213 -24.85 12.63 -8.94
C ALA A 213 -25.30 14.12 -9.03
N LEU A 214 -25.94 14.51 -10.13
CA LEU A 214 -26.48 15.86 -10.33
C LEU A 214 -27.71 16.12 -9.46
N LEU A 215 -28.64 15.17 -9.36
CA LEU A 215 -29.77 15.26 -8.43
C LEU A 215 -29.29 15.42 -6.99
N LEU A 216 -28.24 14.67 -6.60
CA LEU A 216 -27.64 14.80 -5.29
C LEU A 216 -27.04 16.21 -5.08
N TYR A 217 -26.43 16.80 -6.10
CA TYR A 217 -26.01 18.20 -6.08
C TYR A 217 -27.18 19.14 -5.86
N GLU A 218 -28.23 19.06 -6.68
CA GLU A 218 -29.41 19.93 -6.57
C GLU A 218 -30.04 19.88 -5.18
N GLN A 219 -30.11 18.70 -4.56
CA GLN A 219 -30.70 18.51 -3.23
C GLN A 219 -29.80 19.00 -2.08
N THR A 220 -28.48 18.93 -2.22
CA THR A 220 -27.55 19.14 -1.08
C THR A 220 -26.72 20.40 -1.14
N HIS A 221 -26.56 21.03 -2.31
CA HIS A 221 -25.63 22.15 -2.49
C HIS A 221 -25.99 23.42 -1.69
N THR A 222 -27.25 23.57 -1.28
CA THR A 222 -27.72 24.68 -0.44
C THR A 222 -27.64 24.37 1.04
N THR A 223 -27.65 23.10 1.44
CA THR A 223 -27.75 22.66 2.85
C THR A 223 -26.43 22.14 3.40
N THR A 224 -25.54 21.64 2.54
CA THR A 224 -24.24 21.08 2.89
C THR A 224 -23.16 21.82 2.11
N PRO A 225 -22.05 22.25 2.75
CA PRO A 225 -20.96 22.87 2.01
C PRO A 225 -20.30 21.84 1.11
N TRP A 226 -20.19 22.15 -0.18
CA TRP A 226 -19.48 21.32 -1.13
C TRP A 226 -17.99 21.66 -1.11
N THR A 227 -17.16 20.64 -0.98
CA THR A 227 -15.70 20.80 -1.08
C THR A 227 -15.24 20.64 -2.51
N THR A 228 -14.02 21.07 -2.80
CA THR A 228 -13.39 20.84 -4.11
C THR A 228 -13.34 19.35 -4.48
N LEU A 229 -13.19 18.46 -3.50
CA LEU A 229 -13.28 17.02 -3.71
C LEU A 229 -14.68 16.60 -4.17
N SER A 230 -15.73 17.13 -3.53
CA SER A 230 -17.13 16.87 -3.89
C SER A 230 -17.42 17.26 -5.34
N TYR A 231 -16.99 18.46 -5.74
CA TYR A 231 -17.10 18.92 -7.11
C TYR A 231 -16.32 18.05 -8.11
N ASN A 232 -15.08 17.68 -7.78
CA ASN A 232 -14.26 16.82 -8.63
C ASN A 232 -14.87 15.42 -8.80
N LEU A 233 -15.47 14.85 -7.75
CA LEU A 233 -16.19 13.58 -7.84
C LEU A 233 -17.42 13.69 -8.75
N LEU A 234 -18.19 14.78 -8.64
CA LEU A 234 -19.33 15.04 -9.52
C LEU A 234 -18.88 15.17 -10.99
N LEU A 235 -17.86 16.00 -11.27
CA LEU A 235 -17.33 16.16 -12.62
C LEU A 235 -16.90 14.82 -13.24
N GLY A 236 -16.29 13.94 -12.45
CA GLY A 236 -15.89 12.60 -12.92
C GLY A 236 -17.04 11.65 -13.22
N LYS A 237 -18.29 11.98 -12.83
CA LYS A 237 -19.49 11.19 -13.10
C LYS A 237 -20.32 11.71 -14.27
N LEU A 238 -20.16 12.98 -14.63
CA LEU A 238 -20.91 13.62 -15.71
C LEU A 238 -20.36 13.20 -17.08
N THR A 239 -21.20 13.26 -18.11
CA THR A 239 -20.71 13.18 -19.49
C THR A 239 -19.79 14.37 -19.78
N PRO A 240 -18.82 14.27 -20.72
CA PRO A 240 -17.85 15.33 -20.96
C PRO A 240 -18.49 16.71 -21.19
N ASP A 241 -19.55 16.77 -22.00
CA ASP A 241 -20.27 18.03 -22.29
C ASP A 241 -20.96 18.60 -21.05
N ARG A 242 -21.63 17.74 -20.28
CA ARG A 242 -22.28 18.15 -19.02
C ARG A 242 -21.28 18.56 -17.95
N ALA A 243 -20.11 17.91 -17.90
CA ALA A 243 -19.04 18.27 -16.98
C ALA A 243 -18.48 19.67 -17.31
N MET A 244 -18.34 19.99 -18.60
CA MET A 244 -17.92 21.31 -19.05
C MET A 244 -18.95 22.39 -18.73
N GLU A 245 -20.22 22.15 -19.06
CA GLU A 245 -21.33 23.05 -18.72
C GLU A 245 -21.42 23.28 -17.20
N PHE A 246 -21.31 22.22 -16.41
CA PHE A 246 -21.35 22.31 -14.96
C PHE A 246 -20.17 23.12 -14.40
N LEU A 247 -18.95 22.87 -14.89
CA LEU A 247 -17.75 23.62 -14.50
C LEU A 247 -17.95 25.12 -14.78
N GLU A 248 -18.45 25.47 -15.96
CA GLU A 248 -18.67 26.85 -16.40
C GLU A 248 -19.73 27.57 -15.56
N ILE A 249 -20.90 26.95 -15.36
CA ILE A 249 -22.04 27.59 -14.69
C ILE A 249 -21.87 27.61 -13.18
N ASN A 250 -21.46 26.49 -12.57
CA ASN A 250 -21.56 26.30 -11.12
C ASN A 250 -20.23 26.52 -10.39
N MET A 251 -19.10 26.15 -10.98
CA MET A 251 -17.81 26.20 -10.29
C MET A 251 -17.02 27.48 -10.60
N ILE A 252 -16.94 27.88 -11.87
CA ILE A 252 -16.17 29.06 -12.29
C ILE A 252 -16.78 30.33 -11.70
N ARG A 253 -18.10 30.53 -11.87
CA ARG A 253 -18.81 31.71 -11.32
C ARG A 253 -18.70 31.84 -9.81
N THR A 254 -18.57 30.73 -9.10
CA THR A 254 -18.48 30.73 -7.63
C THR A 254 -17.05 30.61 -7.12
N GLN A 255 -16.05 30.59 -8.02
CA GLN A 255 -14.63 30.39 -7.71
C GLN A 255 -14.33 29.09 -6.94
N ARG A 256 -15.11 28.03 -7.20
CA ARG A 256 -15.02 26.73 -6.52
C ARG A 256 -14.29 25.65 -7.33
N TYR A 257 -13.31 26.02 -8.14
CA TYR A 257 -12.53 25.11 -8.97
C TYR A 257 -11.08 24.98 -8.48
N ASN A 258 -10.43 23.89 -8.90
CA ASN A 258 -8.98 23.78 -8.84
C ASN A 258 -8.44 23.20 -10.14
N ARG A 259 -7.11 23.11 -10.26
CA ARG A 259 -6.44 22.49 -11.40
C ARG A 259 -6.99 21.10 -11.73
N GLN A 260 -7.26 20.29 -10.71
CA GLN A 260 -7.77 18.93 -10.88
C GLN A 260 -9.17 18.90 -11.52
N SER A 261 -10.00 19.93 -11.28
CA SER A 261 -11.32 20.07 -11.92
C SER A 261 -11.19 20.13 -13.44
N PHE A 262 -10.27 20.96 -13.95
CA PHE A 262 -9.98 21.06 -15.39
C PHE A 262 -9.39 19.78 -15.95
N GLU A 263 -8.45 19.14 -15.23
CA GLU A 263 -7.86 17.86 -15.66
C GLU A 263 -8.90 16.74 -15.79
N ILE A 264 -9.90 16.69 -14.89
CA ILE A 264 -10.97 15.70 -14.96
C ILE A 264 -11.84 15.91 -16.21
N VAL A 265 -12.25 17.16 -16.48
CA VAL A 265 -13.06 17.47 -17.67
C VAL A 265 -12.27 17.20 -18.96
N ALA A 266 -11.00 17.59 -19.01
CA ALA A 266 -10.14 17.38 -20.18
C ALA A 266 -9.99 15.90 -20.56
N ARG A 267 -9.89 14.99 -19.58
CA ARG A 267 -9.78 13.54 -19.85
C ARG A 267 -10.99 12.96 -20.57
N GLY A 268 -12.18 13.57 -20.40
CA GLY A 268 -13.40 13.12 -21.06
C GLY A 268 -13.52 13.59 -22.52
N HIS A 269 -12.76 14.61 -22.93
CA HIS A 269 -12.86 15.22 -24.26
C HIS A 269 -11.73 14.77 -25.17
N SER A 270 -12.09 14.37 -26.40
CA SER A 270 -11.14 13.92 -27.42
C SER A 270 -10.99 14.88 -28.61
N ASN A 271 -11.96 15.81 -28.78
CA ASN A 271 -11.97 16.82 -29.83
C ASN A 271 -11.18 18.07 -29.38
N ASP A 272 -10.39 18.62 -30.30
CA ASP A 272 -9.53 19.78 -30.07
C ASP A 272 -10.37 21.05 -29.77
N GLU A 273 -11.58 21.17 -30.33
CA GLU A 273 -12.48 22.30 -30.08
C GLU A 273 -12.92 22.38 -28.60
N SER A 274 -13.33 21.26 -28.00
CA SER A 274 -13.72 21.18 -26.59
C SER A 274 -12.53 21.45 -25.66
N LEU A 275 -11.33 21.00 -26.05
CA LEU A 275 -10.11 21.27 -25.28
C LEU A 275 -9.72 22.75 -25.34
N GLU A 276 -9.86 23.38 -26.48
CA GLU A 276 -9.62 24.81 -26.64
C GLU A 276 -10.64 25.64 -25.85
N ARG A 277 -11.92 25.26 -25.86
CA ARG A 277 -12.93 25.88 -24.99
C ARG A 277 -12.56 25.74 -23.51
N LEU A 278 -12.13 24.56 -23.07
CA LEU A 278 -11.69 24.33 -21.68
C LEU A 278 -10.45 25.16 -21.33
N ARG A 279 -9.54 25.35 -22.29
CA ARG A 279 -8.36 26.21 -22.15
C ARG A 279 -8.76 27.66 -21.94
N GLN A 280 -9.66 28.19 -22.77
CA GLN A 280 -10.18 29.55 -22.64
C GLN A 280 -10.83 29.77 -21.27
N LEU A 281 -11.64 28.81 -20.81
CA LEU A 281 -12.21 28.83 -19.46
C LEU A 281 -11.14 28.83 -18.37
N CYS A 282 -10.09 28.00 -18.51
CA CYS A 282 -8.97 27.96 -17.57
C CYS A 282 -8.20 29.29 -17.51
N VAL A 283 -7.92 29.90 -18.67
CA VAL A 283 -7.23 31.20 -18.76
C VAL A 283 -8.07 32.31 -18.13
N ALA A 284 -9.38 32.35 -18.37
CA ALA A 284 -10.28 33.32 -17.76
C ALA A 284 -10.35 33.20 -16.21
N CYS A 285 -10.06 32.01 -15.68
CA CYS A 285 -10.09 31.72 -14.25
C CYS A 285 -8.81 32.12 -13.50
N TYR A 286 -7.65 31.97 -14.14
CA TYR A 286 -6.36 32.27 -13.52
C TYR A 286 -5.82 33.61 -14.04
N SER A 287 -5.89 34.64 -13.19
CA SER A 287 -5.35 35.97 -13.48
C SER A 287 -3.82 36.03 -13.60
N ASP A 288 -3.13 34.98 -13.16
CA ASP A 288 -1.69 34.80 -13.34
C ASP A 288 -1.40 33.98 -14.61
N GLU A 289 -0.87 34.65 -15.64
CA GLU A 289 -0.47 34.04 -16.91
C GLU A 289 0.49 32.86 -16.74
N SER A 290 1.33 32.87 -15.70
CA SER A 290 2.30 31.80 -15.45
C SER A 290 1.62 30.54 -14.90
N ALA A 291 0.54 30.69 -14.12
CA ALA A 291 -0.24 29.59 -13.59
C ALA A 291 -1.17 28.99 -14.65
N SER A 292 -1.81 29.85 -15.47
CA SER A 292 -2.68 29.42 -16.56
C SER A 292 -1.89 28.65 -17.63
N THR A 293 -0.72 29.15 -18.03
CA THR A 293 0.14 28.51 -19.03
C THR A 293 0.61 27.14 -18.56
N LYS A 294 1.08 27.02 -17.31
CA LYS A 294 1.47 25.71 -16.73
C LYS A 294 0.31 24.71 -16.68
N VAL A 295 -0.91 25.14 -16.39
CA VAL A 295 -2.07 24.23 -16.38
C VAL A 295 -2.39 23.79 -17.81
N CYS A 296 -2.44 24.72 -18.76
CA CYS A 296 -2.74 24.44 -20.17
C CYS A 296 -1.70 23.52 -20.82
N ASP A 297 -0.41 23.76 -20.58
CA ASP A 297 0.68 22.93 -21.13
C ASP A 297 0.64 21.49 -20.59
N ASN A 298 0.21 21.32 -19.33
CA ASN A 298 0.05 20.01 -18.72
C ASN A 298 -1.17 19.24 -19.25
N LEU A 299 -2.26 19.95 -19.61
CA LEU A 299 -3.42 19.35 -20.26
C LEU A 299 -3.04 18.74 -21.62
N HIS A 300 -2.25 19.48 -22.42
CA HIS A 300 -1.74 18.98 -23.69
C HIS A 300 -0.71 17.87 -23.52
N SER A 301 0.27 18.04 -22.63
CA SER A 301 1.35 17.06 -22.42
C SER A 301 0.83 15.71 -21.95
N SER A 302 -0.18 15.69 -21.08
CA SER A 302 -0.78 14.45 -20.58
C SER A 302 -1.48 13.65 -21.69
N GLN A 303 -2.22 14.32 -22.59
CA GLN A 303 -2.87 13.66 -23.72
C GLN A 303 -1.92 13.33 -24.87
N LEU A 304 -0.89 14.15 -25.13
CA LEU A 304 0.15 13.86 -26.14
C LEU A 304 1.00 12.66 -25.71
N LEU A 305 1.33 12.53 -24.42
CA LEU A 305 1.93 11.30 -23.88
C LEU A 305 1.00 10.10 -24.07
N GLU A 306 -0.30 10.25 -23.84
CA GLU A 306 -1.28 9.15 -23.97
C GLU A 306 -1.51 8.77 -25.45
N LYS A 307 -1.56 9.73 -26.39
CA LYS A 307 -1.70 9.49 -27.84
C LYS A 307 -0.40 9.01 -28.49
N GLN A 308 0.78 9.51 -28.11
CA GLN A 308 2.08 9.01 -28.58
C GLN A 308 2.44 7.64 -28.00
N SER A 309 1.99 7.33 -26.77
CA SER A 309 2.22 6.01 -26.13
C SER A 309 1.53 4.84 -26.85
N ARG A 310 0.53 5.12 -27.71
CA ARG A 310 -0.11 4.09 -28.55
C ARG A 310 0.63 3.78 -29.86
N LYS A 311 1.64 4.57 -30.27
CA LYS A 311 2.20 4.47 -31.62
C LYS A 311 3.52 3.70 -31.77
N ARG A 312 4.31 3.44 -30.71
CA ARG A 312 5.44 2.48 -30.74
C ARG A 312 5.74 1.94 -29.35
N THR A 313 5.62 0.63 -29.19
CA THR A 313 5.95 -0.07 -27.96
C THR A 313 7.39 -0.57 -28.01
N PRO A 314 8.25 -0.22 -27.03
CA PRO A 314 9.67 -0.58 -27.00
C PRO A 314 9.92 -2.05 -26.60
N TRP A 315 8.85 -2.80 -26.31
CA TRP A 315 8.92 -4.21 -25.95
C TRP A 315 8.43 -5.05 -27.14
N PRO A 316 9.07 -6.20 -27.43
CA PRO A 316 8.64 -7.09 -28.49
C PRO A 316 7.16 -7.46 -28.38
N ASP A 317 6.44 -7.44 -29.51
CA ASP A 317 4.99 -7.67 -29.54
C ASP A 317 4.58 -8.98 -28.87
N HIS A 318 5.38 -10.04 -28.95
CA HIS A 318 5.08 -11.33 -28.30
C HIS A 318 5.07 -11.26 -26.75
N ILE A 319 5.79 -10.31 -26.14
CA ILE A 319 5.75 -10.05 -24.69
C ILE A 319 4.49 -9.29 -24.31
N LEU A 320 4.13 -8.31 -25.15
CA LEU A 320 2.90 -7.53 -24.99
C LEU A 320 1.65 -8.36 -25.31
N GLN A 321 1.75 -9.31 -26.22
CA GLN A 321 0.69 -10.24 -26.56
C GLN A 321 0.47 -11.22 -25.40
N ARG A 322 1.53 -11.78 -24.79
CA ARG A 322 1.40 -12.52 -23.52
C ARG A 322 0.85 -11.68 -22.36
N TRP A 323 1.13 -10.37 -22.36
CA TRP A 323 0.51 -9.45 -21.41
C TRP A 323 -0.99 -9.30 -21.69
N ASN A 324 -1.38 -9.16 -22.95
CA ASN A 324 -2.77 -8.96 -23.36
C ASN A 324 -3.63 -10.24 -23.33
N ASP A 325 -3.04 -11.42 -23.51
CA ASP A 325 -3.73 -12.71 -23.60
C ASP A 325 -4.09 -13.30 -22.22
N GLY A 326 -3.58 -12.72 -21.12
CA GLY A 326 -3.82 -13.18 -19.76
C GLY A 326 -4.96 -12.45 -19.03
N ASN A 327 -6.21 -12.90 -19.24
CA ASN A 327 -7.42 -12.62 -18.45
C ASN A 327 -7.68 -11.17 -17.99
N VAL A 328 -8.77 -10.62 -18.53
CA VAL A 328 -9.44 -9.32 -18.30
C VAL A 328 -9.85 -9.05 -16.83
N THR A 329 -9.46 -9.87 -15.87
CA THR A 329 -9.73 -9.64 -14.44
C THR A 329 -8.47 -9.21 -13.70
N SER A 330 -8.23 -7.90 -13.65
CA SER A 330 -7.47 -7.21 -12.59
C SER A 330 -6.10 -7.82 -12.21
N MET A 331 -5.09 -7.80 -13.08
CA MET A 331 -3.69 -7.79 -12.58
C MET A 331 -2.76 -6.96 -13.48
N LYS A 332 -2.22 -5.86 -12.91
CA LYS A 332 -1.23 -4.93 -13.48
C LYS A 332 0.19 -5.53 -13.58
N HIS A 333 0.32 -6.86 -13.58
CA HIS A 333 1.57 -7.61 -13.38
C HIS A 333 1.47 -8.97 -14.08
N PHE A 334 2.56 -9.47 -14.69
CA PHE A 334 2.65 -10.85 -15.19
C PHE A 334 3.74 -11.63 -14.46
N VAL A 335 3.56 -12.93 -14.27
CA VAL A 335 4.53 -13.80 -13.58
C VAL A 335 5.69 -14.14 -14.52
N VAL A 336 6.92 -13.83 -14.11
CA VAL A 336 8.16 -14.13 -14.85
C VAL A 336 8.76 -15.45 -14.41
N ALA A 337 8.80 -15.68 -13.09
CA ALA A 337 9.32 -16.90 -12.49
C ALA A 337 8.69 -17.12 -11.10
N THR A 338 8.55 -18.39 -10.72
CA THR A 338 8.17 -18.81 -9.38
C THR A 338 9.29 -19.68 -8.80
N ASN A 339 9.67 -19.38 -7.57
CA ASN A 339 10.53 -20.21 -6.74
C ASN A 339 9.76 -20.46 -5.43
N GLY A 340 9.92 -21.61 -4.78
CA GLY A 340 9.06 -22.02 -3.65
C GLY A 340 8.82 -20.94 -2.59
N PHE A 341 9.79 -20.04 -2.37
CA PHE A 341 9.71 -18.95 -1.39
C PHE A 341 9.27 -17.58 -1.96
N PHE A 342 9.30 -17.39 -3.28
CA PHE A 342 9.01 -16.08 -3.87
C PHE A 342 8.52 -16.16 -5.33
N THR A 343 7.71 -15.16 -5.70
CA THR A 343 7.20 -14.99 -7.05
C THR A 343 7.78 -13.72 -7.66
N LEU A 344 8.45 -13.85 -8.81
CA LEU A 344 8.94 -12.73 -9.60
C LEU A 344 7.87 -12.34 -10.62
N THR A 345 7.44 -11.09 -10.58
CA THR A 345 6.49 -10.53 -11.55
C THR A 345 7.11 -9.35 -12.28
N ALA A 346 6.63 -9.06 -13.48
CA ALA A 346 6.97 -7.88 -14.24
C ALA A 346 5.77 -6.94 -14.30
N GLN A 347 6.04 -5.65 -14.17
CA GLN A 347 5.05 -4.57 -14.23
C GLN A 347 5.66 -3.37 -14.96
N PRO A 348 4.93 -2.69 -15.85
CA PRO A 348 5.37 -1.40 -16.39
C PRO A 348 5.54 -0.36 -15.30
N ASN A 349 6.49 0.55 -15.49
CA ASN A 349 6.58 1.72 -14.62
C ASN A 349 5.34 2.60 -14.82
N ARG A 350 4.73 3.08 -13.74
CA ARG A 350 3.50 3.90 -13.79
C ARG A 350 3.68 5.21 -14.56
N GLN A 351 4.92 5.67 -14.68
CA GLN A 351 5.27 6.96 -15.28
C GLN A 351 5.96 6.83 -16.64
N SER A 352 6.29 5.60 -17.09
CA SER A 352 7.07 5.38 -18.31
C SER A 352 6.76 4.02 -18.91
N TYR A 353 6.41 4.00 -20.20
CA TYR A 353 6.20 2.78 -20.99
C TYR A 353 7.52 2.13 -21.43
N LYS A 354 8.64 2.87 -21.36
CA LYS A 354 9.98 2.36 -21.65
C LYS A 354 10.61 1.68 -20.46
N ASP A 355 10.05 1.87 -19.26
CA ASP A 355 10.61 1.31 -18.04
C ASP A 355 9.76 0.16 -17.54
N LEU A 356 10.44 -0.89 -17.11
CA LEU A 356 9.84 -2.07 -16.54
C LEU A 356 10.36 -2.28 -15.13
N ARG A 357 9.49 -2.78 -14.27
CA ARG A 357 9.79 -3.13 -12.90
C ARG A 357 9.61 -4.62 -12.73
N LEU A 358 10.67 -5.32 -12.36
CA LEU A 358 10.52 -6.66 -11.80
C LEU A 358 10.27 -6.54 -10.30
N ILE A 359 9.28 -7.25 -9.78
CA ILE A 359 8.85 -7.18 -8.40
C ILE A 359 8.90 -8.58 -7.81
N LEU A 360 9.54 -8.70 -6.65
CA LEU A 360 9.56 -9.91 -5.85
C LEU A 360 8.43 -9.88 -4.83
N TRP A 361 7.61 -10.92 -4.86
CA TRP A 361 6.55 -11.16 -3.89
C TRP A 361 6.90 -12.37 -3.04
N SER A 362 6.51 -12.32 -1.77
CA SER A 362 6.55 -13.48 -0.90
C SER A 362 5.48 -14.50 -1.33
N THR A 363 5.82 -15.79 -1.44
CA THR A 363 4.81 -16.84 -1.68
C THR A 363 3.97 -17.10 -0.44
N SER A 364 4.55 -16.99 0.76
CA SER A 364 3.82 -17.13 2.03
C SER A 364 2.89 -15.95 2.29
N HIS A 365 3.23 -14.77 1.77
CA HIS A 365 2.43 -13.55 1.90
C HIS A 365 2.28 -12.87 0.53
N PRO A 366 1.32 -13.28 -0.31
CA PRO A 366 1.23 -12.86 -1.72
C PRO A 366 1.10 -11.35 -1.97
N ARG A 367 0.74 -10.58 -0.94
CA ARG A 367 0.65 -9.11 -0.99
C ARG A 367 1.90 -8.40 -0.47
N GLN A 368 2.85 -9.14 0.09
CA GLN A 368 4.08 -8.60 0.65
C GLN A 368 5.14 -8.50 -0.45
N LYS A 369 5.50 -7.27 -0.79
CA LYS A 369 6.56 -6.96 -1.72
C LYS A 369 7.91 -7.04 -0.99
N ILE A 370 8.74 -8.01 -1.38
CA ILE A 370 10.08 -8.22 -0.81
C ILE A 370 11.10 -7.26 -1.45
N GLY A 371 10.94 -6.97 -2.75
CA GLY A 371 11.93 -6.20 -3.49
C GLY A 371 11.48 -5.81 -4.88
N TYR A 372 12.30 -5.01 -5.56
CA TYR A 372 12.08 -4.66 -6.96
C TYR A 372 13.37 -4.26 -7.69
N MET A 373 13.36 -4.53 -8.99
CA MET A 373 14.40 -4.17 -9.95
C MET A 373 13.80 -3.16 -10.92
N LEU A 374 14.52 -2.09 -11.18
CA LEU A 374 14.16 -1.07 -12.15
C LEU A 374 14.94 -1.31 -13.42
N LEU A 375 14.22 -1.44 -14.54
CA LEU A 375 14.75 -1.69 -15.86
C LEU A 375 14.27 -0.59 -16.80
N THR A 376 15.09 -0.23 -17.76
CA THR A 376 14.69 0.62 -18.89
C THR A 376 15.06 -0.04 -20.20
N THR A 377 14.25 0.13 -21.23
CA THR A 377 14.52 -0.39 -22.57
C THR A 377 14.83 0.73 -23.54
N ALA A 378 15.86 0.52 -24.35
CA ALA A 378 16.23 1.44 -25.40
C ALA A 378 16.57 0.68 -26.69
N GLU A 379 16.01 1.15 -27.80
CA GLU A 379 16.40 0.73 -29.15
C GLU A 379 17.68 1.46 -29.55
N SER A 380 18.69 0.70 -29.95
CA SER A 380 19.88 1.28 -30.58
C SER A 380 19.57 1.65 -32.03
N LYS A 381 19.85 2.90 -32.41
CA LYS A 381 19.64 3.40 -33.78
C LYS A 381 20.54 2.70 -34.80
N ASP A 382 21.70 2.21 -34.36
CA ASP A 382 22.78 1.81 -35.26
C ASP A 382 22.79 0.31 -35.58
N ILE A 383 22.17 -0.54 -34.75
CA ILE A 383 22.37 -2.00 -34.82
C ILE A 383 21.05 -2.81 -34.78
N SER A 384 19.87 -2.19 -34.84
CA SER A 384 18.57 -2.88 -34.63
C SER A 384 18.51 -3.75 -33.36
N THR A 385 19.40 -3.47 -32.40
CA THR A 385 19.46 -4.18 -31.12
C THR A 385 18.71 -3.40 -30.07
N THR A 386 17.75 -4.08 -29.44
CA THR A 386 17.05 -3.53 -28.29
C THR A 386 17.76 -3.97 -27.02
N THR A 387 18.03 -3.01 -26.15
CA THR A 387 18.76 -3.22 -24.90
C THR A 387 17.81 -3.14 -23.72
N SER A 388 18.02 -3.98 -22.71
CA SER A 388 17.41 -3.83 -21.39
C SER A 388 18.48 -3.39 -20.42
N SER A 389 18.29 -2.26 -19.76
CA SER A 389 19.28 -1.62 -18.89
C SER A 389 18.82 -1.69 -17.45
N LEU A 390 19.60 -2.37 -16.60
CA LEU A 390 19.39 -2.37 -15.16
C LEU A 390 19.73 -0.99 -14.58
N MET A 391 18.72 -0.29 -14.05
CA MET A 391 18.91 0.99 -13.37
C MET A 391 19.23 0.83 -11.89
N GLY A 392 18.64 -0.19 -11.25
CA GLY A 392 18.88 -0.43 -9.84
C GLY A 392 18.06 -1.56 -9.25
N VAL A 393 18.52 -2.05 -8.10
CA VAL A 393 17.85 -3.09 -7.32
C VAL A 393 17.60 -2.60 -5.91
N TYR A 394 16.41 -2.89 -5.40
CA TYR A 394 16.05 -2.75 -3.99
C TYR A 394 15.54 -4.07 -3.44
N LEU A 395 16.08 -4.44 -2.30
CA LEU A 395 15.56 -5.49 -1.43
C LEU A 395 15.29 -4.90 -0.05
N ASP A 396 14.17 -5.29 0.52
CA ASP A 396 13.86 -5.01 1.91
C ASP A 396 14.98 -5.53 2.82
N PRO A 397 15.48 -4.73 3.78
CA PRO A 397 16.55 -5.13 4.69
C PRO A 397 16.38 -6.50 5.35
N GLN A 398 15.16 -6.88 5.71
CA GLN A 398 14.87 -8.16 6.36
C GLN A 398 15.10 -9.38 5.43
N TYR A 399 15.10 -9.13 4.13
CA TYR A 399 15.26 -10.14 3.09
C TYR A 399 16.58 -9.99 2.33
N ARG A 400 17.43 -9.05 2.75
CA ARG A 400 18.83 -9.05 2.30
C ARG A 400 19.47 -10.35 2.78
N GLN A 401 20.68 -10.63 2.33
CA GLN A 401 21.44 -11.74 2.87
C GLN A 401 20.97 -13.15 2.47
N HIS A 402 19.78 -13.31 1.88
CA HIS A 402 19.30 -14.60 1.36
C HIS A 402 19.67 -14.87 -0.11
N GLY A 403 20.64 -14.16 -0.68
CA GLY A 403 21.06 -14.34 -2.07
C GLY A 403 20.03 -13.90 -3.13
N LEU A 404 18.93 -13.25 -2.74
CA LEU A 404 17.83 -12.86 -3.64
C LEU A 404 18.28 -11.96 -4.79
N SER A 405 19.30 -11.11 -4.59
CA SER A 405 19.85 -10.25 -5.64
C SER A 405 20.35 -11.05 -6.85
N LYS A 406 20.94 -12.24 -6.62
CA LYS A 406 21.42 -13.10 -7.70
C LYS A 406 20.24 -13.67 -8.49
N GLN A 407 19.23 -14.18 -7.81
CA GLN A 407 18.02 -14.70 -8.44
C GLN A 407 17.29 -13.62 -9.25
N PHE A 408 17.33 -12.38 -8.77
CA PHE A 408 16.83 -11.21 -9.47
C PHE A 408 17.55 -10.94 -10.80
N ILE A 409 18.87 -10.89 -10.76
CA ILE A 409 19.70 -10.62 -11.93
C ILE A 409 19.60 -11.78 -12.91
N ASP A 410 19.61 -13.02 -12.43
CA ASP A 410 19.42 -14.22 -13.27
C ASP A 410 18.05 -14.21 -13.96
N GLY A 411 16.96 -13.98 -13.22
CA GLY A 411 15.62 -13.87 -13.79
C GLY A 411 15.50 -12.77 -14.83
N TRP A 412 16.16 -11.63 -14.62
CA TRP A 412 16.24 -10.56 -15.61
C TRP A 412 17.05 -10.94 -16.85
N ILE A 413 18.21 -11.58 -16.71
CA ILE A 413 19.02 -12.05 -17.85
C ILE A 413 18.25 -13.09 -18.67
N GLN A 414 17.56 -14.03 -18.00
CA GLN A 414 16.69 -15.00 -18.67
C GLN A 414 15.55 -14.32 -19.43
N LEU A 415 14.94 -13.28 -18.84
CA LEU A 415 13.94 -12.47 -19.52
C LEU A 415 14.52 -11.79 -20.75
N CYS A 416 15.71 -11.18 -20.64
CA CYS A 416 16.40 -10.55 -21.77
C CYS A 416 16.64 -11.55 -22.91
N ARG A 417 17.13 -12.76 -22.60
CA ARG A 417 17.34 -13.81 -23.60
C ARG A 417 16.05 -14.22 -24.31
N LYS A 418 14.98 -14.46 -23.56
CA LYS A 418 13.66 -14.80 -24.12
C LYS A 418 13.12 -13.70 -25.02
N ALA A 419 13.38 -12.45 -24.64
CA ALA A 419 12.95 -11.25 -25.33
C ALA A 419 13.87 -10.80 -26.47
N GLN A 420 14.98 -11.51 -26.73
CA GLN A 420 16.04 -11.08 -27.66
C GLN A 420 16.60 -9.68 -27.33
N LEU A 421 16.66 -9.33 -26.05
CA LEU A 421 17.22 -8.08 -25.55
C LEU A 421 18.67 -8.29 -25.10
N VAL A 422 19.49 -7.28 -25.31
CA VAL A 422 20.87 -7.26 -24.78
C VAL A 422 20.86 -6.71 -23.35
N PRO A 423 21.24 -7.50 -22.33
CA PRO A 423 21.30 -7.03 -20.95
C PRO A 423 22.51 -6.11 -20.76
N ARG A 424 22.26 -4.91 -20.25
CA ARG A 424 23.27 -3.93 -19.84
C ARG A 424 22.86 -3.25 -18.54
N THR A 425 23.70 -2.41 -17.98
CA THR A 425 23.32 -1.57 -16.84
C THR A 425 23.37 -0.11 -17.21
N GLU A 426 22.57 0.70 -16.52
CA GLU A 426 22.88 2.12 -16.38
C GLU A 426 24.03 2.30 -15.38
N ILE A 427 24.32 3.55 -14.99
CA ILE A 427 25.35 3.86 -14.01
C ILE A 427 24.95 3.25 -12.65
N ILE A 428 25.67 2.21 -12.22
CA ILE A 428 25.42 1.56 -10.94
C ILE A 428 26.30 2.18 -9.86
N ARG A 429 25.64 2.78 -8.85
CA ARG A 429 26.29 3.41 -7.69
C ARG A 429 26.36 2.51 -6.46
N LYS A 430 25.98 1.24 -6.59
CA LYS A 430 25.88 0.27 -5.48
C LYS A 430 27.04 -0.71 -5.52
N PRO A 431 28.07 -0.56 -4.66
CA PRO A 431 29.28 -1.39 -4.70
C PRO A 431 28.98 -2.89 -4.67
N LEU A 432 28.08 -3.33 -3.80
CA LEU A 432 27.68 -4.75 -3.72
C LEU A 432 27.00 -5.27 -4.98
N LEU A 433 26.21 -4.42 -5.65
CA LEU A 433 25.57 -4.79 -6.91
C LEU A 433 26.63 -4.92 -8.02
N CYS A 434 27.57 -3.98 -8.10
CA CYS A 434 28.72 -4.06 -9.01
C CYS A 434 29.53 -5.35 -8.78
N LEU A 435 29.78 -5.71 -7.51
CA LEU A 435 30.46 -6.95 -7.13
C LEU A 435 29.73 -8.18 -7.68
N VAL A 436 28.42 -8.25 -7.49
CA VAL A 436 27.60 -9.38 -7.99
C VAL A 436 27.60 -9.41 -9.52
N LEU A 437 27.41 -8.28 -10.18
CA LEU A 437 27.42 -8.19 -11.64
C LEU A 437 28.74 -8.70 -12.23
N GLN A 438 29.87 -8.19 -11.76
CA GLN A 438 31.18 -8.55 -12.30
C GLN A 438 31.60 -9.97 -11.94
N HIS A 439 31.50 -10.34 -10.66
CA HIS A 439 32.08 -11.59 -10.16
C HIS A 439 31.12 -12.78 -10.19
N SER A 440 29.80 -12.57 -10.24
CA SER A 440 28.82 -13.68 -10.33
C SER A 440 28.24 -13.85 -11.73
N PHE A 441 28.07 -12.76 -12.49
CA PHE A 441 27.42 -12.79 -13.80
C PHE A 441 28.36 -12.46 -14.98
N GLY A 442 29.63 -12.17 -14.71
CA GLY A 442 30.64 -11.92 -15.76
C GLY A 442 30.45 -10.62 -16.52
N PHE A 443 29.69 -9.66 -15.97
CA PHE A 443 29.59 -8.33 -16.56
C PHE A 443 30.95 -7.63 -16.53
N VAL A 444 31.29 -6.94 -17.61
CA VAL A 444 32.50 -6.14 -17.71
C VAL A 444 32.14 -4.65 -17.68
N PRO A 445 32.98 -3.79 -17.09
CA PRO A 445 32.74 -2.36 -17.16
C PRO A 445 32.79 -1.88 -18.61
N ASP A 446 31.89 -0.97 -18.95
CA ASP A 446 31.86 -0.32 -20.26
C ASP A 446 32.89 0.82 -20.29
N ASP A 447 33.97 0.62 -21.03
CA ASP A 447 35.07 1.59 -21.13
C ASP A 447 34.69 2.89 -21.87
N SER A 448 33.53 2.93 -22.53
CA SER A 448 33.02 4.17 -23.11
C SER A 448 32.62 5.22 -22.06
N HIS A 449 32.49 4.82 -20.79
CA HIS A 449 32.17 5.70 -19.66
C HIS A 449 33.37 5.91 -18.74
N VAL A 450 34.00 7.09 -18.85
CA VAL A 450 35.23 7.44 -18.13
C VAL A 450 35.02 7.67 -16.62
N GLU A 451 33.78 7.92 -16.18
CA GLU A 451 33.49 8.37 -14.81
C GLU A 451 33.61 7.30 -13.70
N GLY A 452 33.71 6.02 -14.05
CA GLY A 452 33.74 4.92 -13.09
C GLY A 452 35.03 4.84 -12.27
N VAL A 453 34.93 4.39 -11.01
CA VAL A 453 36.05 4.29 -10.05
C VAL A 453 36.37 2.84 -9.74
N ASN A 454 37.64 2.48 -9.81
CA ASN A 454 38.10 1.21 -9.27
C ASN A 454 38.14 1.28 -7.74
N ILE A 455 37.33 0.45 -7.10
CA ILE A 455 37.26 0.34 -5.63
C ILE A 455 37.54 -1.11 -5.21
N GLU A 456 38.07 -1.27 -4.01
CA GLU A 456 38.25 -2.55 -3.34
C GLU A 456 37.20 -2.69 -2.24
N ILE A 457 36.41 -3.77 -2.31
CA ILE A 457 35.42 -4.15 -1.30
C ILE A 457 36.01 -5.20 -0.37
N TYR A 458 35.83 -5.01 0.92
CA TYR A 458 36.29 -5.91 1.96
C TYR A 458 35.11 -6.45 2.77
N PRO A 459 35.15 -7.72 3.21
CA PRO A 459 34.16 -8.26 4.13
C PRO A 459 34.17 -7.49 5.47
N PRO A 460 33.05 -7.50 6.22
CA PRO A 460 33.04 -7.05 7.59
C PRO A 460 34.13 -7.78 8.41
N GLN A 461 34.90 -7.04 9.21
CA GLN A 461 35.88 -7.65 10.11
C GLN A 461 35.20 -8.10 11.41
N ARG A 462 35.68 -9.21 12.01
CA ARG A 462 35.12 -9.74 13.26
C ARG A 462 35.13 -8.73 14.41
N GLU A 463 36.13 -7.84 14.46
CA GLU A 463 36.25 -6.79 15.46
C GLU A 463 35.12 -5.74 15.34
N ASP A 464 34.53 -5.60 14.15
CA ASP A 464 33.43 -4.68 13.84
C ASP A 464 32.07 -5.41 13.70
N ALA A 465 31.96 -6.66 14.19
CA ALA A 465 30.76 -7.49 14.02
C ALA A 465 29.48 -6.82 14.53
N SER A 466 29.58 -5.87 15.46
CA SER A 466 28.44 -5.09 15.94
C SER A 466 27.83 -4.15 14.89
N THR A 467 28.58 -3.76 13.86
CA THR A 467 28.14 -2.78 12.85
C THR A 467 27.80 -3.41 11.50
N ASN A 468 28.29 -4.63 11.21
CA ASN A 468 28.13 -5.32 9.92
C ASN A 468 28.49 -4.46 8.69
N GLN A 469 29.36 -3.45 8.86
CA GLN A 469 29.69 -2.52 7.79
C GLN A 469 30.67 -3.13 6.78
N ILE A 470 30.42 -2.87 5.50
CA ILE A 470 31.27 -3.24 4.39
C ILE A 470 32.28 -2.14 4.16
N ARG A 471 33.56 -2.48 4.24
CA ARG A 471 34.64 -1.51 4.03
C ARG A 471 34.93 -1.34 2.55
N VAL A 472 35.01 -0.10 2.11
CA VAL A 472 35.26 0.28 0.71
C VAL A 472 36.48 1.19 0.65
N TYR A 473 37.46 0.82 -0.17
CA TYR A 473 38.69 1.59 -0.37
C TYR A 473 38.89 1.87 -1.85
N SER A 474 39.56 2.96 -2.20
CA SER A 474 39.94 3.26 -3.59
C SER A 474 41.42 3.62 -3.63
N PRO A 475 42.22 2.93 -4.46
CA PRO A 475 43.64 3.24 -4.60
C PRO A 475 43.89 4.48 -5.45
N THR A 476 42.92 4.91 -6.25
CA THR A 476 43.13 5.96 -7.27
C THR A 476 42.60 7.34 -6.86
N ARG A 477 41.61 7.41 -5.97
CA ARG A 477 41.02 8.68 -5.51
C ARG A 477 40.23 8.56 -4.22
N CYS A 478 40.01 9.69 -3.55
CA CYS A 478 39.08 9.79 -2.43
C CYS A 478 37.65 9.38 -2.85
N LEU A 479 36.95 8.66 -1.97
CA LEU A 479 35.56 8.22 -2.19
C LEU A 479 34.52 9.23 -1.69
N GLU A 480 34.96 10.31 -1.06
CA GLU A 480 34.08 11.40 -0.65
C GLU A 480 33.40 12.03 -1.87
N GLY A 481 32.08 12.21 -1.78
CA GLY A 481 31.25 12.70 -2.89
C GLY A 481 30.93 11.65 -3.98
N ILE A 482 31.58 10.49 -4.01
CA ILE A 482 31.24 9.41 -4.95
C ILE A 482 29.98 8.67 -4.52
N PHE A 483 29.86 8.42 -3.21
CA PHE A 483 28.67 7.85 -2.60
C PHE A 483 27.96 8.94 -1.81
N SER A 484 26.65 9.07 -1.99
CA SER A 484 25.88 10.00 -1.16
C SER A 484 25.85 9.52 0.29
N PRO A 485 25.67 10.41 1.29
CA PRO A 485 25.51 9.98 2.69
C PRO A 485 24.40 8.93 2.86
N TRP A 486 23.35 9.02 2.03
CA TRP A 486 22.27 8.04 1.97
C TRP A 486 22.72 6.67 1.48
N ASP A 487 23.59 6.60 0.47
CA ASP A 487 24.13 5.32 -0.02
C ASP A 487 25.02 4.66 1.03
N VAL A 488 25.89 5.46 1.67
CA VAL A 488 26.77 5.02 2.75
C VAL A 488 25.96 4.41 3.89
N GLN A 489 24.93 5.10 4.36
CA GLN A 489 24.07 4.61 5.44
C GLN A 489 23.26 3.38 5.04
N ARG A 490 22.61 3.40 3.87
CA ARG A 490 21.66 2.36 3.46
C ARG A 490 22.32 1.04 3.06
N GLU A 491 23.49 1.12 2.44
CA GLU A 491 24.28 -0.03 2.01
C GLU A 491 25.34 -0.40 3.08
N GLN A 492 25.31 0.24 4.26
CA GLN A 492 26.20 0.00 5.41
C GLN A 492 27.68 0.06 5.00
N LEU A 493 28.06 1.10 4.25
CA LEU A 493 29.42 1.26 3.76
C LEU A 493 30.28 2.00 4.79
N HIS A 494 31.52 1.55 4.94
CA HIS A 494 32.57 2.25 5.65
C HIS A 494 33.66 2.67 4.66
N LEU A 495 33.75 3.96 4.36
CA LEU A 495 34.70 4.48 3.38
C LEU A 495 36.09 4.61 4.02
N CYS A 496 37.02 3.74 3.63
CA CYS A 496 38.37 3.72 4.17
C CYS A 496 39.28 4.72 3.45
N VAL A 497 40.00 5.52 4.23
CA VAL A 497 41.07 6.40 3.72
C VAL A 497 42.33 5.60 3.37
N GLN A 498 42.60 4.53 4.14
CA GLN A 498 43.77 3.66 3.96
C GLN A 498 43.36 2.24 3.60
N ARG A 499 44.18 1.57 2.78
CA ARG A 499 43.95 0.19 2.38
C ARG A 499 44.01 -0.73 3.60
N PRO A 500 42.98 -1.55 3.89
CA PRO A 500 43.04 -2.55 4.96
C PRO A 500 44.20 -3.53 4.75
N LEU A 501 45.14 -3.61 5.71
CA LEU A 501 46.40 -4.36 5.55
C LEU A 501 46.27 -5.89 5.68
N LYS A 502 45.25 -6.38 6.40
CA LYS A 502 45.16 -7.79 6.82
C LYS A 502 44.31 -8.69 5.91
N THR A 503 43.58 -8.11 4.96
CA THR A 503 42.63 -8.84 4.11
C THR A 503 42.80 -8.42 2.66
N LYS A 504 42.61 -9.32 1.70
CA LYS A 504 42.63 -8.97 0.28
C LYS A 504 41.21 -8.56 -0.13
N GLY A 505 41.03 -7.30 -0.52
CA GLY A 505 39.77 -6.80 -1.05
C GLY A 505 39.51 -7.28 -2.47
N ARG A 506 38.25 -7.17 -2.91
CA ARG A 506 37.85 -7.43 -4.29
C ARG A 506 37.75 -6.14 -5.07
N THR A 507 38.52 -6.05 -6.14
CA THR A 507 38.47 -4.91 -7.04
C THR A 507 37.22 -5.00 -7.92
N ILE A 508 36.48 -3.91 -7.95
CA ILE A 508 35.33 -3.69 -8.83
C ILE A 508 35.37 -2.27 -9.39
N ARG A 509 34.64 -2.01 -10.48
CA ARG A 509 34.43 -0.63 -10.96
C ARG A 509 33.07 -0.13 -10.48
N ALA A 510 33.03 0.82 -9.55
CA ALA A 510 31.78 1.46 -9.13
C ALA A 510 31.49 2.71 -9.99
N HIS A 511 30.25 3.19 -9.94
CA HIS A 511 29.82 4.39 -10.66
C HIS A 511 30.04 4.29 -12.19
N GLY A 512 29.85 3.08 -12.73
CA GLY A 512 30.04 2.78 -14.15
C GLY A 512 28.85 2.02 -14.73
N ARG A 513 28.84 1.94 -16.06
CA ARG A 513 27.98 1.03 -16.81
C ARG A 513 28.67 -0.32 -16.97
N PHE A 514 27.86 -1.35 -17.10
CA PHE A 514 28.34 -2.69 -17.34
C PHE A 514 27.61 -3.32 -18.51
N VAL A 515 28.36 -4.06 -19.30
CA VAL A 515 27.85 -4.83 -20.43
C VAL A 515 28.20 -6.29 -20.23
N LEU A 516 27.33 -7.17 -20.69
CA LEU A 516 27.70 -8.57 -20.82
C LEU A 516 28.66 -8.67 -22.01
N PRO A 517 29.87 -9.24 -21.85
CA PRO A 517 30.80 -9.37 -22.97
C PRO A 517 30.12 -10.14 -24.11
N PRO A 518 30.29 -9.71 -25.38
CA PRO A 518 29.73 -10.45 -26.51
C PRO A 518 30.27 -11.87 -26.43
N THR A 519 29.37 -12.84 -26.31
CA THR A 519 29.72 -14.26 -26.39
C THR A 519 30.43 -14.45 -27.71
N THR A 520 31.76 -14.64 -27.68
CA THR A 520 32.55 -14.88 -28.88
C THR A 520 31.92 -16.06 -29.60
N THR A 521 31.48 -15.80 -30.82
CA THR A 521 30.87 -16.73 -31.74
C THR A 521 31.83 -17.88 -32.01
N THR A 522 31.67 -19.00 -31.31
CA THR A 522 32.25 -20.27 -31.75
C THR A 522 31.46 -20.74 -32.96
N THR A 523 32.03 -20.48 -34.14
CA THR A 523 31.66 -21.08 -35.41
C THR A 523 31.89 -22.59 -35.37
N ALA A 524 30.83 -23.39 -35.21
CA ALA A 524 30.64 -24.69 -35.86
C ALA A 524 29.35 -25.35 -35.34
N SER A 525 28.59 -25.92 -36.27
CA SER A 525 27.33 -26.64 -36.13
C SER A 525 27.21 -27.52 -34.88
N GLY A 526 26.07 -27.42 -34.20
CA GLY A 526 25.62 -28.40 -33.23
C GLY A 526 24.80 -27.75 -32.15
N ASP A 527 23.50 -28.02 -32.18
CA ASP A 527 22.53 -27.78 -31.12
C ASP A 527 23.16 -27.81 -29.71
N ARG A 528 23.52 -26.64 -29.21
CA ARG A 528 23.75 -26.39 -27.79
C ARG A 528 22.77 -25.32 -27.37
N SER A 529 21.52 -25.75 -27.23
CA SER A 529 20.73 -25.42 -26.05
C SER A 529 21.69 -25.19 -24.88
N LEU A 530 21.76 -23.95 -24.39
CA LEU A 530 22.24 -23.67 -23.04
C LEU A 530 21.25 -24.36 -22.11
N ASN A 531 21.44 -25.66 -21.93
CA ASN A 531 20.61 -26.49 -21.08
C ASN A 531 20.60 -25.85 -19.70
N ALA A 532 19.39 -25.63 -19.19
CA ALA A 532 19.14 -25.17 -17.83
C ALA A 532 19.76 -26.10 -16.75
N SER A 533 20.33 -27.24 -17.14
CA SER A 533 21.15 -28.10 -16.26
C SER A 533 22.60 -27.62 -16.06
N HIS A 534 23.08 -26.60 -16.79
CA HIS A 534 24.38 -25.98 -16.47
C HIS A 534 24.32 -24.90 -15.37
N ALA A 535 23.12 -24.50 -14.94
CA ALA A 535 22.97 -23.66 -13.74
C ALA A 535 23.09 -24.49 -12.45
N SER A 536 22.74 -25.79 -12.48
CA SER A 536 22.93 -26.71 -11.35
C SER A 536 24.37 -27.24 -11.22
N ASP A 537 25.20 -27.10 -12.25
CA ASP A 537 26.59 -27.59 -12.26
C ASP A 537 27.65 -26.48 -12.50
N SER A 538 27.28 -25.24 -12.19
CA SER A 538 28.14 -24.04 -12.30
C SER A 538 29.18 -23.90 -11.17
N SER A 539 29.78 -25.01 -10.73
CA SER A 539 30.94 -25.00 -9.82
C SER A 539 32.27 -24.61 -10.51
N LYS A 540 32.25 -24.26 -11.80
CA LYS A 540 33.47 -23.88 -12.56
C LYS A 540 33.32 -22.68 -13.52
N GLY A 541 32.33 -21.81 -13.30
CA GLY A 541 32.51 -20.40 -13.67
C GLY A 541 33.36 -19.77 -12.59
N LEU A 542 34.53 -19.21 -12.92
CA LEU A 542 35.58 -18.68 -12.03
C LEU A 542 35.08 -17.60 -11.03
N CYS A 543 34.24 -18.00 -10.08
CA CYS A 543 34.00 -17.28 -8.86
C CYS A 543 35.06 -17.77 -7.87
N SER A 544 36.14 -17.00 -7.71
CA SER A 544 37.19 -17.31 -6.72
C SER A 544 36.75 -17.08 -5.27
N LEU A 545 35.44 -17.00 -5.00
CA LEU A 545 34.92 -16.93 -3.63
C LEU A 545 34.71 -18.34 -3.12
N THR A 546 35.25 -18.62 -1.94
CA THR A 546 34.74 -19.72 -1.14
C THR A 546 33.28 -19.45 -0.78
N GLU A 547 32.49 -20.52 -0.63
CA GLU A 547 31.10 -20.42 -0.16
C GLU A 547 31.00 -19.64 1.16
N GLN A 548 32.03 -19.75 2.00
CA GLN A 548 32.16 -19.06 3.27
C GLN A 548 32.39 -17.55 3.11
N GLU A 549 33.27 -17.10 2.22
CA GLU A 549 33.45 -15.66 1.93
C GLU A 549 32.18 -15.05 1.34
N LEU A 550 31.45 -15.81 0.52
CA LEU A 550 30.14 -15.42 0.02
C LEU A 550 29.12 -15.28 1.14
N ARG A 551 29.08 -16.22 2.10
CA ARG A 551 28.18 -16.14 3.26
C ARG A 551 28.54 -14.99 4.19
N THR A 552 29.81 -14.70 4.40
CA THR A 552 30.20 -13.57 5.27
C THR A 552 29.93 -12.21 4.62
N ILE A 553 30.22 -12.05 3.33
CA ILE A 553 30.01 -10.77 2.59
C ILE A 553 28.53 -10.51 2.33
N LEU A 554 27.76 -11.57 2.04
CA LEU A 554 26.37 -11.44 1.64
C LEU A 554 25.40 -11.76 2.76
N VAL A 555 25.65 -12.79 3.58
CA VAL A 555 24.67 -13.37 4.52
C VAL A 555 24.80 -12.83 5.97
N GLY A 556 25.95 -12.29 6.37
CA GLY A 556 26.16 -11.80 7.74
C GLY A 556 26.01 -12.88 8.83
N GLU A 557 26.16 -14.16 8.48
CA GLU A 557 26.04 -15.29 9.42
C GLU A 557 27.26 -15.36 10.35
N ASP A 558 27.02 -15.17 11.65
CA ASP A 558 27.95 -15.52 12.73
C ASP A 558 27.81 -17.02 13.07
N ASN A 559 28.94 -17.71 13.21
CA ASN A 559 29.03 -19.16 13.50
C ASN A 559 28.51 -19.60 14.89
N ASN A 560 27.73 -18.77 15.59
CA ASN A 560 27.31 -19.03 16.98
C ASN A 560 25.83 -19.40 17.19
N HIS A 561 25.03 -19.59 16.13
CA HIS A 561 23.73 -20.25 16.28
C HIS A 561 23.88 -21.76 16.08
N LYS A 562 24.21 -22.44 17.19
CA LYS A 562 23.90 -23.86 17.35
C LYS A 562 22.41 -24.04 17.09
N ARG A 563 22.08 -24.95 16.15
CA ARG A 563 20.73 -25.41 15.82
C ARG A 563 19.90 -25.59 17.11
N PHE A 564 18.79 -24.88 17.18
CA PHE A 564 17.63 -25.24 18.00
C PHE A 564 16.50 -25.66 17.07
#